data_AF-A0A1F4Y0C6-F1
#
_entry.id   AF-A0A1F4Y0C6-F1
#
_cell.length_a   1.000
_cell.length_b   1.000
_cell.length_c   1.000
_cell.angle_alpha   90.00
_cell.angle_beta   90.00
_cell.angle_gamma   90.00
#
_symmetry.space_group_name_H-M   'P 1'
#
loop_
_entity.id
_entity.type
_entity.pdbx_description
1 polymer ?
#
loop_
_entity_poly.entity_id
_entity_poly.type
_entity_poly.pdbx_seq_one_letter_code
_entity_poly.pdbx_strand_id
1 'polypeptide(L)'
;MEIRYSITLHLAVISKDIPRLDTFWRHTIRDAIREKLKTKPELYGKPLRQTLKSCRTLRIGDYRVVFKIQDITVYIVGIVHRRAKYEGIEKRI
;
A
#
# COMPACT_ATOMS: atom_id res chain seq x y z
N MET A 1 -20.81 0.59 -14.39
CA MET A 1 -20.24 1.70 -13.59
C MET A 1 -18.83 1.32 -13.22
N GLU A 2 -17.83 2.08 -13.66
CA GLU A 2 -16.44 1.86 -13.26
C GLU A 2 -16.26 2.46 -11.86
N ILE A 3 -16.18 1.61 -10.83
CA ILE A 3 -15.96 2.08 -9.46
C ILE A 3 -14.52 2.58 -9.38
N ARG A 4 -14.34 3.88 -9.16
CA ARG A 4 -13.03 4.48 -8.89
C ARG A 4 -12.80 4.50 -7.39
N TYR A 5 -11.77 3.81 -6.94
CA TYR A 5 -11.38 3.83 -5.54
C TYR A 5 -10.64 5.13 -5.18
N SER A 6 -10.94 5.68 -4.00
CA SER A 6 -10.18 6.76 -3.39
C SER A 6 -8.95 6.20 -2.66
N ILE A 7 -7.86 6.97 -2.60
CA ILE A 7 -6.63 6.56 -1.91
C ILE A 7 -6.39 7.48 -0.72
N THR A 8 -6.22 6.90 0.46
CA THR A 8 -5.86 7.61 1.69
C THR A 8 -4.53 7.08 2.20
N LEU A 9 -3.61 7.98 2.55
CA LEU A 9 -2.30 7.62 3.10
C LEU A 9 -2.31 7.78 4.62
N HIS A 10 -1.84 6.77 5.34
CA HIS A 10 -1.61 6.89 6.78
C HIS A 10 -0.48 7.90 7.05
N LEU A 11 -0.56 8.67 8.14
CA LEU A 11 0.41 9.73 8.46
C LEU A 11 1.86 9.22 8.52
N ALA A 12 2.06 8.02 9.05
CA ALA A 12 3.38 7.37 9.07
C ALA A 12 3.94 7.07 7.68
N VAL A 13 3.10 6.83 6.67
CA VAL A 13 3.54 6.63 5.29
C VAL A 13 4.14 7.92 4.74
N ILE A 14 3.45 9.05 4.97
CA ILE A 14 3.90 10.36 4.53
C ILE A 14 5.18 10.79 5.25
N SER A 15 5.22 10.60 6.58
CA SER A 15 6.31 11.11 7.42
C SER A 15 7.53 10.19 7.52
N LYS A 16 7.37 8.87 7.35
CA LYS A 16 8.46 7.90 7.57
C LYS A 16 8.77 7.07 6.34
N ASP A 17 7.77 6.57 5.63
CA ASP A 17 8.02 5.60 4.56
C ASP A 17 8.41 6.29 3.24
N ILE A 18 7.64 7.29 2.79
CA ILE A 18 7.91 8.04 1.55
C ILE A 18 9.28 8.74 1.56
N PRO A 19 9.71 9.40 2.67
CA PRO A 19 11.02 10.04 2.71
C PRO A 19 12.21 9.08 2.62
N ARG A 20 12.01 7.79 2.95
CA ARG A 20 13.03 6.74 2.82
C ARG A 20 13.19 6.23 1.39
N LEU A 21 12.25 6.53 0.52
CA LEU A 21 12.28 6.14 -0.88
C LEU A 21 13.09 7.17 -1.68
N ASP A 22 13.97 6.67 -2.55
CA ASP A 22 14.56 7.51 -3.58
C ASP A 22 13.49 8.05 -4.55
N THR A 23 13.89 9.00 -5.39
CA THR A 23 13.00 9.67 -6.33
C THR A 23 12.38 8.68 -7.31
N PHE A 24 13.15 7.69 -7.78
CA PHE A 24 12.67 6.67 -8.71
C PHE A 24 11.52 5.87 -8.11
N TRP A 25 11.72 5.27 -6.93
CA TRP A 25 10.69 4.46 -6.28
C TRP A 25 9.48 5.28 -5.87
N ARG A 26 9.64 6.55 -5.47
CA ARG A 26 8.50 7.44 -5.21
C ARG A 26 7.58 7.58 -6.42
N HIS A 27 8.16 7.80 -7.61
CA HIS A 27 7.38 7.89 -8.85
C HIS A 27 6.75 6.55 -9.22
N THR A 28 7.55 5.47 -9.27
CA THR A 28 7.05 4.15 -9.65
C THR A 28 5.92 3.65 -8.73
N ILE A 29 6.04 3.87 -7.42
CA ILE A 29 5.01 3.46 -6.46
C ILE A 29 3.74 4.29 -6.63
N ARG A 30 3.87 5.61 -6.77
CA ARG A 30 2.73 6.51 -7.00
C ARG A 30 1.94 6.10 -8.25
N ASP A 31 2.65 5.81 -9.33
CA ASP A 31 2.02 5.51 -10.62
C ASP A 31 1.33 4.14 -10.56
N ALA A 32 1.98 3.13 -9.97
CA ALA A 32 1.36 1.83 -9.73
C ALA A 32 0.13 1.88 -8.80
N ILE A 33 0.13 2.73 -7.77
CA ILE A 33 -1.06 2.95 -6.92
C ILE A 33 -2.20 3.53 -7.75
N ARG A 34 -1.92 4.50 -8.62
CA ARG A 34 -2.93 5.14 -9.47
C ARG A 34 -3.50 4.18 -10.51
N GLU A 35 -2.67 3.37 -11.15
CA GLU A 35 -3.10 2.45 -12.20
C GLU A 35 -3.82 1.22 -11.64
N LYS A 36 -3.31 0.65 -10.54
CA LYS A 36 -3.77 -0.65 -10.02
C LYS A 36 -4.78 -0.51 -8.89
N LEU A 37 -4.49 0.35 -7.90
CA LEU A 37 -5.32 0.43 -6.70
C LEU A 37 -6.55 1.31 -6.88
N LYS A 38 -6.54 2.28 -7.80
CA LYS A 38 -7.77 3.04 -8.12
C LYS A 38 -8.76 2.26 -8.98
N THR A 39 -8.30 1.25 -9.69
CA THR A 39 -9.11 0.47 -10.63
C THR A 39 -9.66 -0.80 -9.97
N LYS A 40 -8.78 -1.71 -9.53
CA LYS A 40 -9.16 -3.02 -8.97
C LYS A 40 -8.21 -3.45 -7.84
N PRO A 41 -8.22 -2.76 -6.69
CA PRO A 41 -7.29 -3.02 -5.58
C PRO A 41 -7.42 -4.46 -5.03
N GLU A 42 -8.61 -5.04 -5.10
CA GLU A 42 -8.88 -6.42 -4.69
C GLU A 42 -8.24 -7.49 -5.59
N LEU A 43 -8.01 -7.16 -6.87
CA LEU A 43 -7.39 -8.08 -7.84
C LEU A 43 -5.86 -8.03 -7.74
N TYR A 44 -5.29 -6.83 -7.59
CA TYR A 44 -3.84 -6.64 -7.58
C TYR A 44 -3.21 -6.88 -6.19
N GLY A 45 -3.99 -6.82 -5.11
CA GLY A 45 -3.51 -7.01 -3.75
C GLY A 45 -3.59 -8.45 -3.27
N LYS A 46 -2.46 -9.03 -2.86
CA LYS A 46 -2.44 -10.34 -2.18
C LYS A 46 -2.84 -10.18 -0.71
N PRO A 47 -3.79 -10.97 -0.17
CA PRO A 47 -4.14 -10.90 1.24
C PRO A 47 -2.95 -11.33 2.11
N LEU A 48 -2.73 -10.60 3.20
CA LEU A 48 -1.79 -10.99 4.24
C LEU A 48 -2.48 -11.95 5.23
N ARG A 49 -1.68 -12.61 6.08
CA ARG A 49 -2.17 -13.62 7.04
C ARG A 49 -2.01 -13.12 8.48
N GLN A 50 -2.57 -13.86 9.43
CA GLN A 50 -2.43 -13.64 10.88
C GLN A 50 -2.90 -12.24 11.30
N THR A 51 -2.10 -11.48 12.06
CA THR A 51 -2.46 -10.15 12.57
C THR A 51 -2.80 -9.16 11.46
N LEU A 52 -2.25 -9.37 10.26
CA LEU A 52 -2.46 -8.53 9.08
C LEU A 52 -3.57 -9.06 8.15
N LYS A 53 -4.44 -9.97 8.60
CA LYS A 53 -5.47 -10.62 7.74
C LYS A 53 -6.42 -9.67 7.02
N SER A 54 -6.65 -8.47 7.57
CA SER A 54 -7.49 -7.43 6.96
C SER A 54 -6.72 -6.59 5.92
N CYS A 55 -5.41 -6.76 5.84
CA CYS A 55 -4.55 -6.05 4.92
C CYS A 55 -4.20 -6.88 3.68
N ARG A 56 -3.87 -6.15 2.63
CA ARG A 56 -3.39 -6.66 1.34
C ARG A 56 -2.05 -6.02 1.04
N THR A 57 -1.27 -6.71 0.22
CA THR A 57 0.02 -6.21 -0.27
C THR A 57 0.07 -6.19 -1.79
N LEU A 58 0.56 -5.07 -2.33
CA LEU A 58 0.93 -4.93 -3.73
C LEU A 58 2.45 -4.88 -3.83
N ARG A 59 3.05 -5.82 -4.55
CA ARG A 59 4.49 -5.80 -4.85
C ARG A 59 4.76 -4.90 -6.06
N ILE A 60 5.70 -3.98 -5.89
CA ILE A 60 6.16 -3.04 -6.92
C ILE A 60 7.69 -3.10 -6.91
N GLY A 61 8.24 -3.91 -7.82
CA GLY A 61 9.68 -4.19 -7.86
C GLY A 61 10.20 -4.74 -6.53
N ASP A 62 11.00 -3.92 -5.85
CA ASP A 62 11.64 -4.24 -4.58
C ASP A 62 10.91 -3.70 -3.35
N TYR A 63 9.77 -3.03 -3.54
CA TYR A 63 8.91 -2.58 -2.45
C TYR A 63 7.57 -3.31 -2.44
N ARG A 64 6.96 -3.34 -1.26
CA ARG A 64 5.61 -3.81 -1.00
C ARG A 64 4.81 -2.67 -0.40
N VAL A 65 3.71 -2.32 -1.04
CA VAL A 65 2.72 -1.39 -0.52
C VAL A 65 1.71 -2.22 0.25
N VAL A 66 1.53 -1.93 1.53
CA VAL A 66 0.53 -2.57 2.39
C VAL A 66 -0.65 -1.64 2.54
N PHE A 67 -1.84 -2.17 2.27
CA PHE A 67 -3.07 -1.40 2.26
C PHE A 67 -4.26 -2.21 2.77
N LYS A 68 -5.31 -1.53 3.22
CA LYS A 68 -6.63 -2.11 3.50
C LYS A 68 -7.65 -1.47 2.56
N ILE A 69 -8.67 -2.24 2.19
CA ILE A 69 -9.80 -1.75 1.41
C ILE A 69 -10.98 -1.66 2.37
N GLN A 70 -11.63 -0.50 2.42
CA GLN A 70 -12.83 -0.26 3.19
C GLN A 70 -13.80 0.52 2.30
N ASP A 71 -14.91 -0.12 1.95
CA ASP A 71 -15.85 0.34 0.93
C ASP A 71 -15.13 0.65 -0.38
N ILE A 72 -15.19 1.92 -0.83
CA ILE A 72 -14.52 2.42 -2.02
C ILE A 72 -13.18 3.13 -1.72
N THR A 73 -12.67 3.00 -0.49
CA THR A 73 -11.43 3.65 -0.06
C THR A 73 -10.32 2.65 0.18
N VAL A 74 -9.15 2.92 -0.41
CA VAL A 74 -7.92 2.17 -0.20
C VAL A 74 -7.02 2.96 0.75
N TYR A 75 -6.83 2.43 1.95
CA TYR A 75 -5.95 3.00 2.96
C TYR A 75 -4.57 2.38 2.87
N ILE A 76 -3.58 3.15 2.46
CA ILE A 76 -2.18 2.72 2.46
C ILE A 76 -1.62 2.92 3.86
N VAL A 77 -1.28 1.82 4.52
CA VAL A 77 -0.80 1.80 5.92
C VAL A 77 0.74 1.69 6.00
N GLY A 78 1.39 1.22 4.94
CA GLY A 78 2.85 1.10 4.92
C GLY A 78 3.44 0.89 3.54
N ILE A 79 4.68 1.34 3.37
CA ILE A 79 5.55 0.96 2.24
C ILE A 79 6.81 0.33 2.82
N VAL A 80 7.06 -0.94 2.48
CA VAL A 80 8.20 -1.70 3.02
C VAL A 80 9.04 -2.29 1.90
N HIS A 81 10.36 -2.27 2.09
CA HIS A 81 11.26 -2.94 1.17
C HIS A 81 11.08 -4.47 1.26
N ARG A 82 11.34 -5.20 0.17
CA ARG A 82 11.09 -6.66 0.07
C ARG A 82 11.85 -7.49 1.11
N ARG A 83 12.99 -6.97 1.56
CA ARG A 83 13.87 -7.58 2.57
C ARG A 83 13.48 -7.20 4.00
N ALA A 84 12.71 -6.14 4.18
CA ALA A 84 12.26 -5.71 5.49
C ALA A 84 11.06 -6.55 5.95
N LYS A 85 10.99 -6.80 7.25
CA LYS A 85 9.81 -7.38 7.90
C LYS A 85 8.69 -6.33 7.98
N TYR A 86 7.46 -6.76 8.24
CA TYR A 86 6.30 -5.89 8.42
C TYR A 86 6.26 -5.19 9.80
N GLU A 87 7.42 -4.99 10.42
CA GLU A 87 7.54 -4.45 11.78
C GLU A 87 6.94 -3.05 11.87
N GLY A 88 6.06 -2.86 12.86
CA GLY A 88 5.41 -1.57 13.13
C GLY A 88 4.28 -1.20 12.17
N ILE A 89 3.96 -2.01 11.14
CA ILE A 89 2.75 -1.82 10.35
C ILE A 89 1.50 -2.19 11.16
N GLU A 90 1.61 -3.17 12.05
CA GLU A 90 0.52 -3.64 12.91
C GLU A 90 -0.06 -2.51 13.78
N LYS A 91 0.76 -1.52 14.14
CA LYS A 91 0.37 -0.35 14.93
C LYS A 91 -0.33 0.75 14.11
N ARG A 92 -0.51 0.56 12.80
CA ARG A 92 -1.02 1.55 11.84
C ARG A 92 -2.37 1.14 11.22
N ILE A 93 -2.97 0.04 11.70
CA ILE A 93 -4.16 -0.59 11.12
C ILE A 93 -5.39 -0.24 11.93
#